data_AF-A0A845GIA5-F1
#
_entry.id   AF-A0A845GIA5-F1
#
_cell.length_a   1.000
_cell.length_b   1.000
_cell.length_c   1.000
_cell.angle_alpha   90.00
_cell.angle_beta   90.00
_cell.angle_gamma   90.00
#
_symmetry.space_group_name_H-M   'P 1'
#
loop_
_entity.id
_entity.type
_entity.pdbx_description
1 polymer ?
#
loop_
_entity_poly.entity_id
_entity_poly.type
_entity_poly.pdbx_seq_one_letter_code
_entity_poly.pdbx_strand_id
1 'polypeptide(L)'
;MRDGDSPYDALVLGAGPAGVCAALRLQQLGYRVLLVERSAVWPRAQVGEALTPGVRNIIALLDANDALAEVPHVAHAGSRVLWRHREPDLLRPAGSAIVDRGRLDEALLELARRRGVEIEQPARLLHLTGAAGDWRVSLQCGQAGRQVRARYLLDASGRSAAPRINCAPRLAALWGEVDQSVLPQLDGATQVEALEHGWLWAGCLPGRRYRLMLVFDPLAARQAQPAGPESRLRAACAASQLLRAAAELPLLGAVQMCSATPYLAPDSWQDGRLKLGDAAFALDPVSSSGVEKAMRLSLQAAVALHTVLSDDRKIRHALARRFFEGRLVEACARHAHWTEAYYGQAWCAEKPFWQARARCEPCGDGATGPDLLATLSTERARLAAYQPPVLKPLAGFNPALPLRLHGDAAIVELPCVVDDQVFLHSALDHPQLERPLAFLENEALFPNLARLAQPLPLTQLLNMLAASMPSHKAQRIAAWLWQRGLLESVG
;
A
#
# COMPACT_ATOMS: atom_id res chain seq x y z
N MET A 1 27.74 -10.37 32.57
CA MET A 1 26.73 -10.31 31.49
C MET A 1 25.59 -11.23 31.93
N ARG A 2 24.35 -10.74 32.05
CA ARG A 2 23.25 -11.63 32.46
C ARG A 2 22.82 -12.46 31.24
N ASP A 3 23.28 -13.71 31.20
CA ASP A 3 22.57 -14.81 30.55
C ASP A 3 21.19 -14.91 31.20
N GLY A 4 20.10 -14.68 30.46
CA GLY A 4 18.76 -14.79 31.06
C GLY A 4 17.55 -14.35 30.23
N ASP A 5 17.71 -13.65 29.11
CA ASP A 5 16.55 -13.28 28.28
C ASP A 5 16.55 -14.08 26.98
N SER A 6 15.57 -14.97 26.81
CA SER A 6 15.34 -15.71 25.56
C SER A 6 15.26 -14.73 24.38
N PRO A 7 15.84 -15.05 23.22
CA PRO A 7 15.82 -14.13 22.08
C PRO A 7 14.38 -13.80 21.68
N TYR A 8 14.13 -12.56 21.27
CA TYR A 8 12.89 -12.18 20.60
C TYR A 8 12.79 -12.93 19.26
N ASP A 9 11.60 -13.35 18.88
CA ASP A 9 11.38 -13.91 17.54
C ASP A 9 11.55 -12.82 16.48
N ALA A 10 11.08 -11.60 16.76
CA ALA A 10 11.25 -10.45 15.89
C ALA A 10 11.53 -9.17 16.69
N LEU A 11 12.48 -8.38 16.19
CA LEU A 11 12.71 -6.99 16.60
C LEU A 11 12.22 -6.08 15.48
N VAL A 12 11.24 -5.22 15.79
CA VAL A 12 10.67 -4.25 14.86
C VAL A 12 11.24 -2.87 15.18
N LEU A 13 11.85 -2.21 14.19
CA LEU A 13 12.44 -0.88 14.31
C LEU A 13 11.48 0.16 13.70
N GLY A 14 10.86 0.98 14.54
CA GLY A 14 9.94 2.05 14.15
C GLY A 14 8.48 1.71 14.41
N ALA A 15 7.79 2.54 15.19
CA ALA A 15 6.38 2.41 15.54
C ALA A 15 5.47 3.27 14.65
N GLY A 16 5.73 3.27 13.33
CA GLY A 16 4.72 3.72 12.36
C GLY A 16 3.64 2.67 12.12
N PRO A 17 2.60 3.01 11.33
CA PRO A 17 1.52 2.08 11.02
C PRO A 17 2.02 0.72 10.51
N ALA A 18 3.08 0.72 9.69
CA ALA A 18 3.73 -0.49 9.21
C ALA A 18 4.28 -1.37 10.35
N GLY A 19 5.15 -0.80 11.20
CA GLY A 19 5.81 -1.55 12.28
C GLY A 19 4.82 -2.03 13.34
N VAL A 20 3.85 -1.19 13.71
CA VAL A 20 2.82 -1.57 14.67
C VAL A 20 1.92 -2.69 14.13
N CYS A 21 1.52 -2.62 12.85
CA CYS A 21 0.72 -3.70 12.23
C CYS A 21 1.49 -5.02 12.21
N ALA A 22 2.78 -5.00 11.85
CA ALA A 22 3.60 -6.21 11.87
C ALA A 22 3.76 -6.77 13.30
N ALA A 23 4.04 -5.91 14.28
CA ALA A 23 4.21 -6.32 15.67
C ALA A 23 2.93 -6.92 16.27
N LEU A 24 1.78 -6.26 16.07
CA LEU A 24 0.47 -6.77 16.47
C LEU A 24 0.18 -8.13 15.81
N ARG A 25 0.43 -8.25 14.50
CA ARG A 25 0.12 -9.49 13.79
C ARG A 25 1.02 -10.65 14.22
N LEU A 26 2.31 -10.41 14.42
CA LEU A 26 3.23 -11.42 14.93
C LEU A 26 2.89 -11.83 16.37
N GLN A 27 2.48 -10.88 17.21
CA GLN A 27 2.00 -11.17 18.56
C GLN A 27 0.73 -12.04 18.53
N GLN A 28 -0.24 -11.74 17.65
CA GLN A 28 -1.44 -12.56 17.46
C GLN A 28 -1.12 -14.00 17.04
N LEU A 29 -0.03 -14.18 16.30
CA LEU A 29 0.48 -15.48 15.85
C LEU A 29 1.36 -16.19 16.90
N GLY A 30 1.46 -15.63 18.11
CA GLY A 30 2.12 -16.26 19.27
C GLY A 30 3.62 -15.96 19.41
N TYR A 31 4.16 -14.99 18.67
CA TYR A 31 5.59 -14.67 18.70
C TYR A 31 5.96 -13.61 19.73
N ARG A 32 7.16 -13.72 20.31
CA ARG A 32 7.73 -12.70 21.21
C ARG A 32 8.33 -11.56 20.37
N VAL A 33 7.72 -10.38 20.43
CA VAL A 33 8.11 -9.23 19.61
C VAL A 33 8.58 -8.07 20.48
N LEU A 34 9.71 -7.47 20.12
CA LEU A 34 10.14 -6.18 20.65
C LEU A 34 9.96 -5.10 19.58
N LEU A 35 9.17 -4.06 19.89
CA LEU A 35 9.00 -2.88 19.04
C LEU A 35 9.83 -1.72 19.62
N VAL A 36 10.72 -1.14 18.81
CA VAL A 36 11.64 -0.07 19.21
C VAL A 36 11.25 1.22 18.51
N GLU A 37 11.06 2.30 19.25
CA GLU A 37 10.67 3.59 18.69
C GLU A 37 11.48 4.74 19.29
N ARG A 38 12.08 5.55 18.42
CA ARG A 38 13.01 6.64 18.78
C ARG A 38 12.30 7.90 19.28
N SER A 39 11.07 8.15 18.85
CA SER A 39 10.32 9.37 19.19
C SER A 39 9.96 9.37 20.67
N ALA A 40 10.46 10.37 21.39
CA ALA A 40 10.11 10.62 22.79
C ALA A 40 8.80 11.40 22.97
N VAL A 41 8.37 12.15 21.94
CA VAL A 41 7.19 13.01 21.99
C VAL A 41 6.07 12.41 21.13
N TRP A 42 4.89 12.27 21.74
CA TRP A 42 3.67 11.77 21.13
C TRP A 42 2.49 12.68 21.51
N PRO A 43 1.49 12.86 20.65
CA PRO A 43 1.43 12.42 19.25
C PRO A 43 2.51 13.10 18.38
N ARG A 44 3.11 12.35 17.44
CA ARG A 44 4.19 12.88 16.59
C ARG A 44 3.65 13.57 15.34
N ALA A 45 4.34 14.61 14.88
CA ALA A 45 4.03 15.24 13.59
C ALA A 45 4.41 14.28 12.44
N GLN A 46 3.42 13.94 11.60
CA GLN A 46 3.61 13.08 10.44
C GLN A 46 2.58 13.42 9.37
N VAL A 47 2.96 13.32 8.09
CA VAL A 47 2.07 13.53 6.94
C VAL A 47 1.38 12.25 6.47
N GLY A 48 0.24 12.41 5.80
CA GLY A 48 -0.51 11.34 5.13
C GLY A 48 -1.84 11.07 5.81
N GLU A 49 -2.64 12.10 6.03
CA GLU A 49 -3.86 12.11 6.84
C GLU A 49 -5.05 11.44 6.18
N ALA A 50 -5.09 11.42 4.86
CA ALA A 50 -6.17 10.78 4.11
C ALA A 50 -6.00 9.25 4.12
N LEU A 51 -6.97 8.57 4.72
CA LEU A 51 -7.08 7.11 4.74
C LEU A 51 -8.08 6.65 3.68
N THR A 52 -7.65 5.71 2.85
CA THR A 52 -8.54 5.06 1.88
C THR A 52 -9.45 4.04 2.57
N PRO A 53 -10.62 3.70 1.98
CA PRO A 53 -11.57 2.75 2.58
C PRO A 53 -10.97 1.38 2.90
N GLY A 54 -9.91 0.98 2.18
CA GLY A 54 -9.20 -0.27 2.38
C GLY A 54 -8.61 -0.45 3.78
N VAL A 55 -8.40 0.65 4.53
CA VAL A 55 -7.94 0.61 5.92
C VAL A 55 -8.94 -0.10 6.85
N ARG A 56 -10.25 -0.06 6.54
CA ARG A 56 -11.29 -0.68 7.38
C ARG A 56 -11.09 -2.18 7.54
N ASN A 57 -10.71 -2.85 6.45
CA ASN A 57 -10.42 -4.29 6.48
C ASN A 57 -9.18 -4.61 7.34
N ILE A 58 -8.22 -3.68 7.40
CA ILE A 58 -7.03 -3.81 8.24
C ILE A 58 -7.39 -3.61 9.70
N ILE A 59 -8.19 -2.58 10.01
CA ILE A 59 -8.70 -2.32 11.36
C ILE A 59 -9.49 -3.53 11.87
N ALA A 60 -10.37 -4.10 11.03
CA ALA A 60 -11.13 -5.29 11.39
C ALA A 60 -10.23 -6.52 11.63
N LEU A 61 -9.25 -6.79 10.75
CA LEU A 61 -8.30 -7.91 10.92
C LEU A 61 -7.46 -7.75 12.19
N LEU A 62 -7.07 -6.52 12.53
CA LEU A 62 -6.39 -6.20 13.76
C LEU A 62 -7.34 -6.06 14.95
N ASP A 63 -8.65 -6.25 14.79
CA ASP A 63 -9.66 -6.02 15.84
C ASP A 63 -9.44 -4.68 16.57
N ALA A 64 -9.14 -3.63 15.80
CA ALA A 64 -8.69 -2.34 16.29
C ALA A 64 -9.81 -1.29 16.34
N ASN A 65 -11.07 -1.69 16.12
CA ASN A 65 -12.20 -0.76 16.01
C ASN A 65 -12.33 0.12 17.26
N ASP A 66 -12.35 -0.50 18.44
CA ASP A 66 -12.53 0.22 19.71
C ASP A 66 -11.35 1.15 20.01
N ALA A 67 -10.13 0.69 19.74
CA ALA A 67 -8.92 1.48 19.97
C ALA A 67 -8.84 2.72 19.06
N LEU A 68 -9.48 2.66 17.89
CA LEU A 68 -9.46 3.74 16.91
C LEU A 68 -10.75 4.58 16.89
N ALA A 69 -11.76 4.20 17.68
CA ALA A 69 -13.04 4.91 17.74
C ALA A 69 -12.87 6.37 18.17
N GLU A 70 -11.96 6.62 19.12
CA GLU A 70 -11.68 7.95 19.68
C GLU A 70 -10.64 8.74 18.88
N VAL A 71 -10.07 8.19 17.80
CA VAL A 71 -9.11 8.92 16.97
C VAL A 71 -9.85 10.06 16.25
N PRO A 72 -9.44 11.33 16.46
CA PRO A 72 -10.09 12.45 15.79
C PRO A 72 -9.99 12.29 14.27
N HIS A 73 -11.14 12.37 13.61
CA HIS A 73 -11.22 12.21 12.17
C HIS A 73 -12.35 13.04 11.56
N VAL A 74 -12.19 13.38 10.29
CA VAL A 74 -13.21 13.95 9.42
C VAL A 74 -13.59 12.86 8.42
N ALA A 75 -14.78 12.29 8.60
CA ALA A 75 -15.36 11.32 7.66
C ALA A 75 -16.49 11.97 6.86
N HIS A 76 -16.95 11.26 5.83
CA HIS A 76 -18.11 11.65 5.03
C HIS A 76 -17.97 13.00 4.29
N ALA A 77 -16.76 13.55 4.19
CA ALA A 77 -16.47 14.68 3.32
C ALA A 77 -16.48 14.23 1.86
N GLY A 78 -17.16 15.00 1.00
CA GLY A 78 -17.03 14.85 -0.45
C GLY A 78 -15.67 15.34 -0.94
N SER A 79 -15.39 15.14 -2.23
CA SER A 79 -14.21 15.70 -2.88
C SER A 79 -14.62 16.53 -4.10
N ARG A 80 -13.95 17.67 -4.31
CA ARG A 80 -14.00 18.41 -5.58
C ARG A 80 -12.69 18.16 -6.31
N VAL A 81 -12.76 17.61 -7.51
CA VAL A 81 -11.59 17.21 -8.30
C VAL A 81 -11.60 17.97 -9.62
N LEU A 82 -10.71 18.94 -9.78
CA LEU A 82 -10.48 19.66 -11.02
C LEU A 82 -9.22 19.10 -11.67
N TRP A 83 -9.40 18.08 -12.51
CA TRP A 83 -8.30 17.30 -13.07
C TRP A 83 -8.39 17.14 -14.57
N ARG A 84 -9.42 16.45 -15.07
CA ARG A 84 -9.56 16.13 -16.51
C ARG A 84 -9.95 17.33 -17.36
N HIS A 85 -10.82 18.14 -16.81
CA HIS A 85 -11.35 19.34 -17.42
C HIS A 85 -11.17 20.51 -16.47
N ARG A 86 -11.42 21.72 -16.96
CA ARG A 86 -11.38 22.94 -16.14
C ARG A 86 -12.65 23.16 -15.31
N GLU A 87 -13.49 22.14 -15.23
CA GLU A 87 -14.70 22.09 -14.40
C GLU A 87 -14.49 21.02 -13.31
N PRO A 88 -14.87 21.28 -12.04
CA PRO A 88 -14.65 20.34 -10.95
C PRO A 88 -15.69 19.22 -10.93
N ASP A 89 -15.21 17.98 -10.89
CA ASP A 89 -16.03 16.80 -10.58
C ASP A 89 -16.36 16.78 -9.08
N LEU A 90 -17.64 16.59 -8.75
CA LEU A 90 -18.11 16.44 -7.38
C LEU A 90 -18.24 14.95 -7.02
N LEU A 91 -17.30 14.46 -6.23
CA LEU A 91 -17.27 13.07 -5.78
C LEU A 91 -17.95 12.93 -4.42
N ARG A 92 -18.90 11.99 -4.35
CA ARG A 92 -19.57 11.64 -3.10
C ARG A 92 -18.60 10.94 -2.15
N PRO A 93 -18.83 11.03 -0.83
CA PRO A 93 -17.98 10.35 0.14
C PRO A 93 -17.97 8.83 -0.10
N ALA A 94 -16.78 8.26 -0.24
CA ALA A 94 -16.59 6.85 -0.58
C ALA A 94 -16.08 6.01 0.61
N GLY A 95 -16.30 6.47 1.84
CA GLY A 95 -15.85 5.78 3.06
C GLY A 95 -14.40 6.05 3.45
N SER A 96 -13.74 7.03 2.82
CA SER A 96 -12.47 7.60 3.27
C SER A 96 -12.64 8.43 4.54
N ALA A 97 -11.54 8.67 5.24
CA ALA A 97 -11.47 9.57 6.39
C ALA A 97 -10.16 10.34 6.38
N ILE A 98 -10.18 11.59 6.86
CA ILE A 98 -8.99 12.38 7.14
C ILE A 98 -8.77 12.34 8.65
N VAL A 99 -7.62 11.84 9.10
CA VAL A 99 -7.32 11.67 10.53
C VAL A 99 -6.23 12.62 11.00
N ASP A 100 -6.13 12.83 12.32
CA ASP A 100 -4.88 13.28 12.91
C ASP A 100 -3.89 12.11 12.90
N ARG A 101 -2.83 12.20 12.09
CA ARG A 101 -1.86 11.12 11.93
C ARG A 101 -1.04 10.82 13.17
N GLY A 102 -0.73 11.83 13.96
CA GLY A 102 -0.02 11.61 15.22
C GLY A 102 -0.88 10.84 16.21
N ARG A 103 -2.17 11.17 16.29
CA ARG A 103 -3.15 10.47 17.14
C ARG A 103 -3.47 9.07 16.65
N LEU A 104 -3.56 8.85 15.34
CA LEU A 104 -3.71 7.51 14.77
C LEU A 104 -2.51 6.62 15.13
N ASP A 105 -1.30 7.10 14.88
CA ASP A 105 -0.07 6.35 15.18
C ASP A 105 0.03 6.05 16.69
N GLU A 106 -0.34 7.01 17.56
CA GLU A 106 -0.38 6.86 19.03
C GLU A 106 -1.40 5.79 19.46
N ALA A 107 -2.62 5.83 18.94
CA ALA A 107 -3.68 4.88 19.27
C ALA A 107 -3.31 3.44 18.84
N LEU A 108 -2.70 3.28 17.66
CA LEU A 108 -2.18 1.99 17.21
C LEU A 108 -1.06 1.47 18.13
N LEU A 109 -0.13 2.33 18.53
CA LEU A 109 0.95 1.95 19.43
C LEU A 109 0.41 1.54 20.82
N GLU A 110 -0.58 2.26 21.32
CA GLU A 110 -1.23 1.94 22.59
C GLU A 110 -2.03 0.64 22.52
N LEU A 111 -2.69 0.35 21.38
CA LEU A 111 -3.29 -0.96 21.14
C LEU A 111 -2.25 -2.09 21.21
N ALA A 112 -1.07 -1.90 20.61
CA ALA A 112 0.02 -2.87 20.70
C ALA A 112 0.47 -3.11 22.14
N ARG A 113 0.60 -2.04 22.94
CA ARG A 113 0.93 -2.12 24.36
C ARG A 113 -0.10 -2.93 25.14
N ARG A 114 -1.40 -2.65 24.96
CA ARG A 114 -2.49 -3.36 25.64
C ARG A 114 -2.56 -4.85 25.28
N ARG A 115 -2.10 -5.20 24.07
CA ARG A 115 -2.03 -6.59 23.61
C ARG A 115 -0.72 -7.28 23.96
N GLY A 116 0.12 -6.67 24.78
CA GLY A 116 1.33 -7.31 25.29
C GLY A 116 2.49 -7.35 24.30
N VAL A 117 2.49 -6.51 23.26
CA VAL A 117 3.72 -6.25 22.50
C VAL A 117 4.69 -5.52 23.42
N GLU A 118 5.91 -6.05 23.58
CA GLU A 118 6.95 -5.36 24.33
C GLU A 118 7.42 -4.13 23.52
N ILE A 119 7.38 -2.95 24.13
CA ILE A 119 7.69 -1.69 23.46
C ILE A 119 8.80 -0.98 24.23
N GLU A 120 9.86 -0.61 23.52
CA GLU A 120 10.94 0.24 24.03
C GLU A 120 10.87 1.62 23.37
N GLN A 121 10.51 2.62 24.18
CA GLN A 121 10.27 3.97 23.75
C GLN A 121 10.54 4.97 24.89
N PRO A 122 11.34 6.05 24.67
CA PRO A 122 12.15 6.28 23.49
C PRO A 122 13.39 5.39 23.44
N ALA A 123 13.61 4.72 22.31
CA ALA A 123 14.81 3.93 22.07
C ALA A 123 15.30 3.98 20.60
N ARG A 124 16.62 3.99 20.40
CA ARG A 124 17.24 3.93 19.06
C ARG A 124 18.22 2.77 18.94
N LEU A 125 18.31 2.18 17.75
CA LEU A 125 19.36 1.23 17.41
C LEU A 125 20.72 1.94 17.34
N LEU A 126 21.73 1.40 18.03
CA LEU A 126 23.13 1.87 17.97
C LEU A 126 23.99 0.94 17.12
N HIS A 127 23.97 -0.35 17.46
CA HIS A 127 24.79 -1.36 16.83
C HIS A 127 23.98 -2.61 16.58
N LEU A 128 24.23 -3.22 15.43
CA LEU A 128 23.67 -4.49 15.04
C LEU A 128 24.81 -5.40 14.60
N THR A 129 24.90 -6.58 15.19
CA THR A 129 25.87 -7.62 14.84
C THR A 129 25.20 -8.99 14.80
N GLY A 130 25.87 -10.00 14.25
CA GLY A 130 25.33 -11.35 14.11
C GLY A 130 24.76 -11.60 12.71
N ALA A 131 23.86 -12.57 12.63
CA ALA A 131 23.26 -13.04 11.38
C ALA A 131 21.82 -13.51 11.63
N ALA A 132 21.13 -13.92 10.56
CA ALA A 132 19.79 -14.50 10.63
C ALA A 132 19.71 -15.58 11.72
N GLY A 133 18.71 -15.49 12.59
CA GLY A 133 18.50 -16.40 13.72
C GLY A 133 19.21 -16.03 15.02
N ASP A 134 20.28 -15.20 14.99
CA ASP A 134 21.00 -14.74 16.19
C ASP A 134 21.55 -13.31 16.05
N TRP A 135 20.66 -12.34 15.85
CA TRP A 135 21.03 -10.93 15.88
C TRP A 135 21.29 -10.46 17.31
N ARG A 136 22.39 -9.71 17.50
CA ARG A 136 22.73 -9.03 18.75
C ARG A 136 22.60 -7.53 18.53
N VAL A 137 21.74 -6.92 19.35
CA VAL A 137 21.21 -5.59 19.12
C VAL A 137 21.51 -4.73 20.33
N SER A 138 22.23 -3.64 20.09
CA SER A 138 22.50 -2.60 21.08
C SER A 138 21.55 -1.44 20.87
N LEU A 139 20.72 -1.16 21.87
CA LEU A 139 19.76 -0.07 21.90
C LEU A 139 20.21 1.01 22.89
N GLN A 140 19.97 2.28 22.55
CA GLN A 140 19.98 3.37 23.51
C GLN A 140 18.54 3.66 23.92
N CYS A 141 18.22 3.50 25.20
CA CYS A 141 16.90 3.71 25.80
C CYS A 141 17.00 4.90 26.76
N GLY A 142 16.62 6.09 26.30
CA GLY A 142 16.93 7.34 27.00
C GLY A 142 18.44 7.52 27.22
N GLN A 143 18.87 7.59 28.48
CA GLN A 143 20.30 7.66 28.85
C GLN A 143 20.95 6.29 29.08
N ALA A 144 20.17 5.21 29.12
CA ALA A 144 20.67 3.87 29.37
C ALA A 144 20.94 3.11 28.06
N GLY A 145 21.83 2.12 28.11
CA GLY A 145 22.01 1.13 27.05
C GLY A 145 21.26 -0.17 27.38
N ARG A 146 20.63 -0.79 26.38
CA ARG A 146 20.03 -2.13 26.49
C ARG A 146 20.60 -3.03 25.40
N GLN A 147 20.96 -4.26 25.77
CA GLN A 147 21.38 -5.29 24.82
C GLN A 147 20.27 -6.34 24.73
N VAL A 148 19.88 -6.70 23.50
CA VAL A 148 18.86 -7.72 23.26
C VAL A 148 19.30 -8.66 22.14
N ARG A 149 18.72 -9.86 22.09
CA ARG A 149 18.89 -10.82 20.98
C ARG A 149 17.58 -10.98 20.23
N ALA A 150 17.65 -11.14 18.91
CA ALA A 150 16.48 -11.37 18.07
C ALA A 150 16.77 -12.35 16.93
N ARG A 151 15.78 -13.13 16.51
CA ARG A 151 15.92 -14.05 15.37
C ARG A 151 15.75 -13.32 14.04
N TYR A 152 14.81 -12.37 13.98
CA TYR A 152 14.52 -11.57 12.79
C TYR A 152 14.49 -10.07 13.11
N LEU A 153 14.83 -9.26 12.10
CA LEU A 153 14.75 -7.80 12.15
C LEU A 153 13.77 -7.29 11.11
N LEU A 154 12.86 -6.42 11.55
CA LEU A 154 11.85 -5.79 10.70
C LEU A 154 12.10 -4.28 10.74
N ASP A 155 12.72 -3.74 9.70
CA ASP A 155 12.96 -2.30 9.54
C ASP A 155 11.68 -1.61 9.06
N ALA A 156 11.01 -0.92 9.97
CA ALA A 156 9.86 -0.05 9.72
C ALA A 156 10.21 1.42 10.06
N SER A 157 11.49 1.81 9.94
CA SER A 157 11.99 3.14 10.30
C SER A 157 11.52 4.27 9.35
N GLY A 158 10.78 3.90 8.32
CA GLY A 158 10.25 4.81 7.32
C GLY A 158 11.32 5.30 6.34
N ARG A 159 11.22 6.56 5.92
CA ARG A 159 12.03 7.12 4.83
C ARG A 159 13.52 7.32 5.16
N SER A 160 13.99 6.93 6.34
CA SER A 160 15.43 6.94 6.67
C SER A 160 16.17 5.71 6.14
N ALA A 161 15.46 4.63 5.81
CA ALA A 161 16.09 3.41 5.32
C ALA A 161 16.73 3.58 3.93
N ALA A 162 17.80 2.85 3.69
CA ALA A 162 18.54 2.78 2.43
C ALA A 162 19.03 1.33 2.19
N PRO A 163 19.38 0.93 0.95
CA PRO A 163 19.23 1.67 -0.32
C PRO A 163 17.76 1.83 -0.76
N ARG A 164 17.52 2.79 -1.65
CA ARG A 164 16.23 3.05 -2.31
C ARG A 164 16.47 3.41 -3.77
N ILE A 165 15.65 2.88 -4.66
CA ILE A 165 15.74 3.12 -6.10
C ILE A 165 14.43 3.78 -6.54
N ASN A 166 14.53 4.98 -7.12
CA ASN A 166 13.36 5.71 -7.59
C ASN A 166 12.72 4.94 -8.74
N CYS A 167 11.40 4.72 -8.64
CA CYS A 167 10.61 4.01 -9.65
C CYS A 167 9.74 4.93 -10.51
N ALA A 168 9.81 6.24 -10.27
CA ALA A 168 9.12 7.27 -11.02
C ALA A 168 9.89 8.61 -10.96
N PRO A 169 9.51 9.63 -11.76
CA PRO A 169 10.10 10.97 -11.67
C PRO A 169 10.06 11.56 -10.26
N ARG A 170 11.03 12.42 -9.95
CA ARG A 170 11.17 13.03 -8.62
C ARG A 170 9.92 13.85 -8.27
N LEU A 171 9.48 13.73 -7.02
CA LEU A 171 8.36 14.51 -6.48
C LEU A 171 8.72 15.09 -5.12
N ALA A 172 8.27 16.31 -4.88
CA ALA A 172 8.29 16.95 -3.58
C ALA A 172 6.87 17.38 -3.21
N ALA A 173 6.57 17.27 -1.92
CA ALA A 173 5.35 17.79 -1.33
C ALA A 173 5.72 18.94 -0.39
N LEU A 174 5.02 20.05 -0.55
CA LEU A 174 5.16 21.27 0.23
C LEU A 174 3.80 21.58 0.84
N TRP A 175 3.71 21.82 2.14
CA TRP A 175 2.42 22.07 2.77
C TRP A 175 2.47 23.11 3.89
N GLY A 176 1.34 23.77 4.06
CA GLY A 176 1.03 24.67 5.15
C GLY A 176 -0.40 24.44 5.61
N GLU A 177 -0.78 25.09 6.69
CA GLU A 177 -2.13 24.98 7.26
C GLU A 177 -2.75 26.37 7.38
N VAL A 178 -4.06 26.45 7.25
CA VAL A 178 -4.86 27.65 7.50
C VAL A 178 -6.02 27.30 8.42
N ASP A 179 -6.59 28.30 9.09
CA ASP A 179 -7.83 28.08 9.83
C ASP A 179 -8.96 27.70 8.86
N GLN A 180 -9.82 26.75 9.24
CA GLN A 180 -10.94 26.35 8.41
C GLN A 180 -12.02 27.43 8.30
N SER A 181 -12.22 28.25 9.33
CA SER A 181 -13.30 29.24 9.37
C SER A 181 -13.13 30.33 8.33
N VAL A 182 -11.91 30.51 7.79
CA VAL A 182 -11.59 31.49 6.74
C VAL A 182 -11.76 30.92 5.32
N LEU A 183 -12.17 29.65 5.18
CA LEU A 183 -12.49 28.99 3.92
C LEU A 183 -13.88 28.30 3.93
N PRO A 184 -14.97 28.99 4.32
CA PRO A 184 -16.30 28.38 4.44
C PRO A 184 -16.82 27.80 3.12
N GLN A 185 -16.41 28.36 1.97
CA GLN A 185 -16.80 27.93 0.63
C GLN A 185 -16.32 26.52 0.25
N LEU A 186 -15.34 25.97 0.98
CA LEU A 186 -14.84 24.61 0.77
C LEU A 186 -15.72 23.55 1.44
N ASP A 187 -16.57 23.95 2.39
CA ASP A 187 -17.59 23.10 3.04
C ASP A 187 -17.06 21.76 3.57
N GLY A 188 -15.84 21.76 4.11
CA GLY A 188 -15.19 20.54 4.62
C GLY A 188 -14.72 19.57 3.54
N ALA A 189 -15.02 19.80 2.25
CA ALA A 189 -14.67 18.92 1.16
C ALA A 189 -13.17 18.92 0.88
N THR A 190 -12.67 17.76 0.46
CA THR A 190 -11.31 17.61 -0.06
C THR A 190 -11.23 18.28 -1.43
N GLN A 191 -10.19 19.09 -1.67
CA GLN A 191 -9.94 19.72 -2.95
C GLN A 191 -8.74 19.04 -3.61
N VAL A 192 -8.85 18.69 -4.88
CA VAL A 192 -7.73 18.21 -5.69
C VAL A 192 -7.75 18.98 -7.00
N GLU A 193 -6.64 19.64 -7.34
CA GLU A 193 -6.57 20.46 -8.56
C GLU A 193 -5.26 20.29 -9.31
N ALA A 194 -5.35 19.95 -10.59
CA ALA A 194 -4.23 19.97 -11.51
C ALA A 194 -3.84 21.41 -11.88
N LEU A 195 -2.55 21.74 -11.76
CA LEU A 195 -1.92 22.97 -12.20
C LEU A 195 -0.87 22.68 -13.28
N GLU A 196 -0.38 23.70 -14.00
CA GLU A 196 0.59 23.47 -15.08
C GLU A 196 1.93 22.86 -14.61
N HIS A 197 2.31 23.08 -13.35
CA HIS A 197 3.62 22.67 -12.78
C HIS A 197 3.51 21.72 -11.58
N GLY A 198 2.34 21.13 -11.35
CA GLY A 198 2.08 20.33 -10.17
C GLY A 198 0.59 20.17 -9.93
N TRP A 199 0.22 19.75 -8.73
CA TRP A 199 -1.17 19.72 -8.31
C TRP A 199 -1.30 20.11 -6.84
N LEU A 200 -2.47 20.64 -6.50
CA LEU A 200 -2.83 20.96 -5.14
C LEU A 200 -3.73 19.87 -4.56
N TRP A 201 -3.52 19.61 -3.28
CA TRP A 201 -4.46 18.91 -2.42
C TRP A 201 -4.79 19.79 -1.23
N ALA A 202 -6.06 19.85 -0.87
CA ALA A 202 -6.46 20.43 0.40
C ALA A 202 -7.49 19.56 1.11
N GLY A 203 -7.33 19.41 2.42
CA GLY A 203 -8.22 18.59 3.23
C GLY A 203 -8.43 19.20 4.60
N CYS A 204 -9.67 19.07 5.11
CA CYS A 204 -10.00 19.48 6.46
C CYS A 204 -9.40 18.45 7.44
N LEU A 205 -8.52 18.92 8.31
CA LEU A 205 -7.97 18.15 9.42
C LEU A 205 -8.90 18.27 10.64
N PRO A 206 -8.84 17.31 11.58
CA PRO A 206 -9.41 17.51 12.91
C PRO A 206 -8.87 18.78 13.57
N GLY A 207 -9.75 19.47 14.33
CA GLY A 207 -9.40 20.72 15.01
C GLY A 207 -9.55 21.99 14.16
N ARG A 208 -10.43 21.99 13.15
CA ARG A 208 -10.78 23.16 12.31
C ARG A 208 -9.59 23.77 11.56
N ARG A 209 -8.70 22.91 11.03
CA ARG A 209 -7.58 23.33 10.18
C ARG A 209 -7.77 22.80 8.78
N TYR A 210 -7.40 23.57 7.77
CA TYR A 210 -7.26 23.09 6.41
C TYR A 210 -5.78 22.97 6.08
N ARG A 211 -5.36 21.80 5.61
CA ARG A 211 -4.03 21.64 5.02
C ARG A 211 -4.08 22.00 3.55
N LEU A 212 -3.12 22.80 3.11
CA LEU A 212 -2.87 23.11 1.70
C LEU A 212 -1.55 22.45 1.33
N MET A 213 -1.55 21.61 0.30
CA MET A 213 -0.37 20.86 -0.14
C MET A 213 -0.16 21.03 -1.64
N LEU A 214 1.01 21.51 -2.03
CA LEU A 214 1.49 21.50 -3.40
C LEU A 214 2.41 20.30 -3.62
N VAL A 215 2.09 19.48 -4.62
CA VAL A 215 2.95 18.41 -5.10
C VAL A 215 3.50 18.81 -6.48
N PHE A 216 4.83 18.80 -6.61
CA PHE A 216 5.51 19.40 -7.75
C PHE A 216 6.85 18.72 -8.05
N ASP A 217 7.44 19.08 -9.19
CA ASP A 217 8.81 18.68 -9.55
C ASP A 217 9.85 19.60 -8.88
N PRO A 218 10.67 19.09 -7.95
CA PRO A 218 11.64 19.92 -7.23
C PRO A 218 12.79 20.44 -8.10
N LEU A 219 13.09 19.81 -9.24
CA LEU A 219 14.16 20.24 -10.14
C LEU A 219 13.70 21.41 -11.00
N ALA A 220 12.55 21.27 -11.66
CA ALA A 220 11.97 22.34 -12.49
C ALA A 220 11.71 23.60 -11.65
N ALA A 221 11.22 23.44 -10.43
CA ALA A 221 10.94 24.57 -9.55
C ALA A 221 12.19 25.34 -9.09
N ARG A 222 13.33 24.65 -8.90
CA ARG A 222 14.61 25.32 -8.59
C ARG A 222 15.12 26.16 -9.77
N GLN A 223 14.84 25.74 -11.00
CA GLN A 223 15.26 26.44 -12.22
C GLN A 223 14.36 27.65 -12.54
N ALA A 224 13.06 27.55 -12.28
CA ALA A 224 12.09 28.59 -12.65
C ALA A 224 12.11 29.81 -11.69
N GLN A 225 12.18 29.60 -10.38
CA GLN A 225 12.18 30.68 -9.36
C GLN A 225 12.87 30.24 -8.06
N PRO A 226 13.90 30.96 -7.57
CA PRO A 226 14.51 30.71 -6.25
C PRO A 226 13.64 31.22 -5.07
N ALA A 227 12.34 31.42 -5.28
CA ALA A 227 11.42 31.85 -4.24
C ALA A 227 11.35 30.83 -3.09
N GLY A 228 11.19 31.33 -1.87
CA GLY A 228 11.09 30.50 -0.67
C GLY A 228 9.88 29.55 -0.69
N PRO A 229 9.89 28.50 0.14
CA PRO A 229 8.82 27.49 0.18
C PRO A 229 7.42 28.10 0.31
N GLU A 230 7.21 29.05 1.21
CA GLU A 230 5.91 29.69 1.39
C GLU A 230 5.42 30.45 0.14
N SER A 231 6.30 31.26 -0.48
CA SER A 231 5.96 32.00 -1.70
C SER A 231 5.48 31.07 -2.82
N ARG A 232 6.10 29.89 -2.94
CA ARG A 232 5.69 28.87 -3.91
C ARG A 232 4.31 28.28 -3.61
N LEU A 233 4.00 27.96 -2.35
CA LEU A 233 2.68 27.46 -1.98
C LEU A 233 1.60 28.51 -2.27
N ARG A 234 1.86 29.77 -1.93
CA ARG A 234 0.93 30.90 -2.19
C ARG A 234 0.72 31.13 -3.68
N ALA A 235 1.79 31.11 -4.49
CA ALA A 235 1.69 31.24 -5.94
C ALA A 235 0.86 30.11 -6.57
N ALA A 236 1.03 28.86 -6.10
CA ALA A 236 0.20 27.75 -6.54
C ALA A 236 -1.28 27.94 -6.16
N CYS A 237 -1.55 28.38 -4.92
CA CYS A 237 -2.93 28.70 -4.50
C CYS A 237 -3.53 29.81 -5.36
N ALA A 238 -2.77 30.88 -5.68
CA ALA A 238 -3.26 31.99 -6.51
C ALA A 238 -3.62 31.54 -7.95
N ALA A 239 -2.86 30.59 -8.50
CA ALA A 239 -3.10 30.02 -9.82
C ALA A 239 -4.30 29.04 -9.86
N SER A 240 -4.70 28.51 -8.71
CA SER A 240 -5.79 27.56 -8.57
C SER A 240 -7.17 28.23 -8.71
N GLN A 241 -8.15 27.46 -9.19
CA GLN A 241 -9.57 27.83 -9.19
C GLN A 241 -10.24 27.50 -7.84
N LEU A 242 -9.92 26.33 -7.27
CA LEU A 242 -10.55 25.85 -6.03
C LEU A 242 -10.00 26.54 -4.77
N LEU A 243 -8.73 26.96 -4.79
CA LEU A 243 -7.97 27.39 -3.62
C LEU A 243 -7.41 28.82 -3.75
N ARG A 244 -7.87 29.61 -4.73
CA ARG A 244 -7.45 31.01 -4.92
C ARG A 244 -7.56 31.84 -3.65
N ALA A 245 -8.69 31.70 -2.95
CA ALA A 245 -8.96 32.43 -1.72
C ALA A 245 -7.94 32.14 -0.61
N ALA A 246 -7.21 31.02 -0.68
CA ALA A 246 -6.21 30.65 0.31
C ALA A 246 -4.84 31.31 0.10
N ALA A 247 -4.59 31.92 -1.07
CA ALA A 247 -3.28 32.44 -1.44
C ALA A 247 -2.75 33.52 -0.49
N GLU A 248 -3.64 34.35 0.06
CA GLU A 248 -3.31 35.50 0.91
C GLU A 248 -3.61 35.26 2.39
N LEU A 249 -4.13 34.09 2.75
CA LEU A 249 -4.50 33.79 4.15
C LEU A 249 -3.27 33.60 5.04
N PRO A 250 -3.35 33.96 6.34
CA PRO A 250 -2.28 33.69 7.28
C PRO A 250 -2.13 32.17 7.46
N LEU A 251 -0.88 31.69 7.34
CA LEU A 251 -0.57 30.29 7.58
C LEU A 251 -0.37 30.03 9.09
N LEU A 252 -0.86 28.89 9.54
CA LEU A 252 -0.65 28.36 10.88
C LEU A 252 0.75 27.73 10.94
N GLY A 253 1.75 28.57 11.21
CA GLY A 253 3.15 28.16 11.36
C GLY A 253 3.92 28.09 10.03
N ALA A 254 5.12 27.51 10.10
CA ALA A 254 6.04 27.46 8.97
C ALA A 254 5.68 26.37 7.96
N VAL A 255 5.77 26.71 6.67
CA VAL A 255 5.61 25.76 5.57
C VAL A 255 6.66 24.64 5.65
N GLN A 256 6.20 23.41 5.51
CA GLN A 256 7.01 22.19 5.58
C GLN A 256 7.18 21.59 4.19
N MET A 257 8.24 20.79 4.01
CA MET A 257 8.50 20.11 2.74
C MET A 257 9.12 18.73 2.97
N CYS A 258 8.73 17.76 2.15
CA CYS A 258 9.35 16.43 2.11
C CYS A 258 9.46 15.89 0.69
N SER A 259 10.30 14.88 0.48
CA SER A 259 10.26 14.12 -0.77
C SER A 259 9.01 13.24 -0.81
N ALA A 260 8.32 13.26 -1.94
CA ALA A 260 7.19 12.42 -2.28
C ALA A 260 7.51 11.49 -3.47
N THR A 261 8.80 11.34 -3.81
CA THR A 261 9.24 10.50 -4.93
C THR A 261 8.90 9.03 -4.67
N PRO A 262 8.23 8.35 -5.61
CA PRO A 262 8.03 6.91 -5.55
C PRO A 262 9.37 6.15 -5.65
N TYR A 263 9.54 5.14 -4.81
CA TYR A 263 10.74 4.30 -4.80
C TYR A 263 10.44 2.88 -4.32
N LEU A 264 11.40 1.99 -4.57
CA LEU A 264 11.45 0.63 -4.05
C LEU A 264 12.83 0.35 -3.46
N ALA A 265 12.88 -0.32 -2.31
CA ALA A 265 14.11 -0.83 -1.72
C ALA A 265 14.41 -2.21 -2.33
N PRO A 266 15.53 -2.37 -3.05
CA PRO A 266 15.87 -3.62 -3.75
C PRO A 266 16.17 -4.79 -2.79
N ASP A 267 16.40 -4.48 -1.52
CA ASP A 267 16.76 -5.40 -0.44
C ASP A 267 15.62 -5.54 0.59
N SER A 268 14.36 -5.47 0.12
CA SER A 268 13.18 -5.51 1.00
C SER A 268 13.03 -6.82 1.78
N TRP A 269 13.57 -7.93 1.27
CA TRP A 269 13.69 -9.20 1.98
C TRP A 269 15.12 -9.73 1.85
N GLN A 270 15.78 -9.96 2.97
CA GLN A 270 17.11 -10.56 3.07
C GLN A 270 17.09 -11.61 4.19
N ASP A 271 18.13 -12.44 4.27
CA ASP A 271 18.23 -13.47 5.30
C ASP A 271 18.12 -12.83 6.70
N GLY A 272 17.06 -13.18 7.43
CA GLY A 272 16.78 -12.67 8.77
C GLY A 272 16.39 -11.20 8.86
N ARG A 273 16.17 -10.48 7.74
CA ARG A 273 15.86 -9.04 7.73
C ARG A 273 14.82 -8.67 6.68
N LEU A 274 13.83 -7.87 7.09
CA LEU A 274 12.76 -7.40 6.21
C LEU A 274 12.63 -5.88 6.33
N LYS A 275 12.31 -5.20 5.24
CA LYS A 275 11.89 -3.78 5.26
C LYS A 275 10.38 -3.69 5.11
N LEU A 276 9.76 -2.76 5.82
CA LEU A 276 8.31 -2.59 5.90
C LEU A 276 7.90 -1.13 5.65
N GLY A 277 6.73 -0.94 5.05
CA GLY A 277 6.18 0.39 4.75
C GLY A 277 7.17 1.28 4.00
N ASP A 278 7.28 2.54 4.42
CA ASP A 278 8.19 3.53 3.80
C ASP A 278 9.68 3.13 3.84
N ALA A 279 10.09 2.15 4.65
CA ALA A 279 11.45 1.60 4.56
C ALA A 279 11.64 0.72 3.32
N ALA A 280 10.58 0.03 2.87
CA ALA A 280 10.59 -0.84 1.70
C ALA A 280 10.16 -0.14 0.41
N PHE A 281 9.16 0.73 0.44
CA PHE A 281 8.64 1.39 -0.75
C PHE A 281 7.92 2.69 -0.44
N ALA A 282 7.81 3.58 -1.42
CA ALA A 282 6.90 4.71 -1.39
C ALA A 282 6.16 4.82 -2.73
N LEU A 283 4.88 5.17 -2.65
CA LEU A 283 4.01 5.37 -3.81
C LEU A 283 3.79 6.86 -4.08
N ASP A 284 3.26 7.18 -5.26
CA ASP A 284 2.79 8.54 -5.57
C ASP A 284 1.60 8.90 -4.65
N PRO A 285 1.61 10.08 -4.01
CA PRO A 285 0.60 10.44 -3.01
C PRO A 285 -0.79 10.74 -3.59
N VAL A 286 -0.97 10.87 -4.92
CA VAL A 286 -2.24 11.32 -5.53
C VAL A 286 -3.43 10.41 -5.19
N SER A 287 -3.20 9.12 -4.91
CA SER A 287 -4.24 8.17 -4.49
C SER A 287 -4.56 8.18 -2.99
N SER A 288 -3.75 8.87 -2.17
CA SER A 288 -3.77 8.76 -0.70
C SER A 288 -3.64 7.33 -0.13
N SER A 289 -3.10 6.37 -0.90
CA SER A 289 -3.07 4.95 -0.51
C SER A 289 -1.84 4.53 0.33
N GLY A 290 -0.85 5.40 0.51
CA GLY A 290 0.45 5.03 1.12
C GLY A 290 0.34 4.36 2.49
N VAL A 291 -0.45 4.92 3.41
CA VAL A 291 -0.65 4.34 4.76
C VAL A 291 -1.31 2.96 4.68
N GLU A 292 -2.37 2.84 3.89
CA GLU A 292 -3.10 1.59 3.70
C GLU A 292 -2.19 0.49 3.15
N LYS A 293 -1.37 0.81 2.13
CA LYS A 293 -0.42 -0.15 1.55
C LYS A 293 0.69 -0.52 2.53
N ALA A 294 1.22 0.45 3.27
CA ALA A 294 2.24 0.20 4.27
C ALA A 294 1.73 -0.76 5.36
N MET A 295 0.50 -0.54 5.85
CA MET A 295 -0.14 -1.43 6.81
C MET A 295 -0.41 -2.82 6.21
N ARG A 296 -1.05 -2.90 5.03
CA ARG A 296 -1.41 -4.16 4.38
C ARG A 296 -0.19 -5.04 4.11
N LEU A 297 0.86 -4.48 3.52
CA LEU A 297 2.06 -5.24 3.19
C LEU A 297 2.82 -5.67 4.45
N SER A 298 2.72 -4.93 5.56
CA SER A 298 3.32 -5.33 6.84
C SER A 298 2.61 -6.51 7.48
N LEU A 299 1.28 -6.60 7.33
CA LEU A 299 0.51 -7.79 7.73
C LEU A 299 0.87 -9.02 6.88
N GLN A 300 1.05 -8.81 5.58
CA GLN A 300 1.50 -9.87 4.66
C GLN A 300 2.94 -10.30 4.97
N ALA A 301 3.82 -9.38 5.36
CA ALA A 301 5.17 -9.70 5.83
C ALA A 301 5.14 -10.54 7.11
N ALA A 302 4.24 -10.26 8.06
CA ALA A 302 4.07 -11.07 9.26
C ALA A 302 3.63 -12.51 8.94
N VAL A 303 2.71 -12.69 7.98
CA VAL A 303 2.29 -14.01 7.48
C VAL A 303 3.45 -14.75 6.79
N ALA A 304 4.21 -14.04 5.95
CA ALA A 304 5.40 -14.59 5.30
C ALA A 304 6.45 -15.03 6.34
N LEU A 305 6.68 -14.20 7.38
CA LEU A 305 7.61 -14.53 8.44
C LEU A 305 7.10 -15.70 9.31
N HIS A 306 5.80 -15.76 9.62
CA HIS A 306 5.21 -16.89 10.33
C HIS A 306 5.37 -18.21 9.58
N THR A 307 5.29 -18.18 8.24
CA THR A 307 5.55 -19.34 7.36
C THR A 307 6.95 -19.90 7.56
N VAL A 308 7.93 -19.02 7.73
CA VAL A 308 9.35 -19.37 7.96
C VAL A 308 9.59 -19.82 9.40
N LEU A 309 9.03 -19.09 10.37
CA LEU A 309 9.18 -19.41 11.78
C LEU A 309 8.53 -20.75 12.16
N SER A 310 7.49 -21.17 11.45
CA SER A 310 6.81 -22.45 11.64
C SER A 310 7.53 -23.63 10.98
N ASP A 311 8.35 -23.38 9.94
CA ASP A 311 9.07 -24.42 9.19
C ASP A 311 10.32 -23.84 8.53
N ASP A 312 11.49 -24.17 9.11
CA ASP A 312 12.79 -23.58 8.77
C ASP A 312 13.42 -24.18 7.50
N ARG A 313 12.71 -25.03 6.75
CA ARG A 313 13.22 -25.58 5.49
C ARG A 313 13.43 -24.47 4.46
N LYS A 314 14.55 -24.53 3.72
CA LYS A 314 14.91 -23.55 2.67
C LYS A 314 13.78 -23.27 1.67
N ILE A 315 12.97 -24.28 1.33
CA ILE A 315 11.84 -24.12 0.42
C ILE A 315 10.75 -23.20 0.96
N ARG A 316 10.54 -23.17 2.29
CA ARG A 316 9.58 -22.27 2.96
C ARG A 316 10.10 -20.84 3.00
N HIS A 317 11.39 -20.67 3.27
CA HIS A 317 12.07 -19.36 3.15
C HIS A 317 11.91 -18.79 1.74
N ALA A 318 12.21 -19.58 0.70
CA ALA A 318 12.05 -19.16 -0.68
C ALA A 318 10.59 -18.81 -1.03
N LEU A 319 9.63 -19.60 -0.55
CA LEU A 319 8.21 -19.36 -0.77
C LEU A 319 7.70 -18.09 -0.07
N ALA A 320 8.07 -17.88 1.19
CA ALA A 320 7.72 -16.69 1.97
C ALA A 320 8.28 -15.41 1.32
N ARG A 321 9.55 -15.46 0.90
CA ARG A 321 10.20 -14.39 0.16
C ARG A 321 9.46 -14.08 -1.14
N ARG A 322 9.22 -15.09 -1.98
CA ARG A 322 8.50 -14.96 -3.26
C ARG A 322 7.11 -14.36 -3.06
N PHE A 323 6.40 -14.74 -2.01
CA PHE A 323 5.09 -14.16 -1.68
C PHE A 323 5.20 -12.67 -1.33
N PHE A 324 6.07 -12.30 -0.39
CA PHE A 324 6.17 -10.91 0.05
C PHE A 324 6.69 -9.99 -1.06
N GLU A 325 7.78 -10.37 -1.71
CA GLU A 325 8.36 -9.62 -2.84
C GLU A 325 7.36 -9.50 -4.00
N GLY A 326 6.62 -10.57 -4.31
CA GLY A 326 5.55 -10.54 -5.31
C GLY A 326 4.42 -9.56 -4.97
N ARG A 327 3.96 -9.51 -3.71
CA ARG A 327 2.95 -8.54 -3.27
C ARG A 327 3.44 -7.10 -3.31
N LEU A 328 4.71 -6.89 -2.96
CA LEU A 328 5.35 -5.60 -3.02
C LEU A 328 5.46 -5.09 -4.47
N VAL A 329 5.93 -5.94 -5.38
CA VAL A 329 5.99 -5.65 -6.82
C VAL A 329 4.60 -5.37 -7.37
N GLU A 330 3.62 -6.23 -7.09
CA GLU A 330 2.24 -6.05 -7.56
C GLU A 330 1.68 -4.69 -7.11
N ALA A 331 1.88 -4.31 -5.84
CA ALA A 331 1.40 -3.04 -5.31
C ALA A 331 2.05 -1.83 -6.01
N CYS A 332 3.37 -1.87 -6.20
CA CYS A 332 4.11 -0.81 -6.87
C CYS A 332 3.77 -0.70 -8.36
N ALA A 333 3.72 -1.82 -9.08
CA ALA A 333 3.45 -1.86 -10.51
C ALA A 333 2.04 -1.37 -10.84
N ARG A 334 1.02 -1.86 -10.11
CA ARG A 334 -0.37 -1.45 -10.30
C ARG A 334 -0.59 0.01 -9.96
N HIS A 335 0.04 0.49 -8.88
CA HIS A 335 -0.05 1.90 -8.52
C HIS A 335 0.62 2.79 -9.57
N ALA A 336 1.79 2.41 -10.07
CA ALA A 336 2.48 3.13 -11.14
C ALA A 336 1.62 3.18 -12.43
N HIS A 337 1.12 2.03 -12.88
CA HIS A 337 0.26 1.95 -14.07
C HIS A 337 -1.01 2.81 -13.94
N TRP A 338 -1.70 2.74 -12.80
CA TRP A 338 -2.87 3.59 -12.53
C TRP A 338 -2.50 5.07 -12.52
N THR A 339 -1.37 5.40 -11.88
CA THR A 339 -0.90 6.78 -11.73
C THR A 339 -0.52 7.38 -13.09
N GLU A 340 0.22 6.65 -13.94
CA GLU A 340 0.56 7.07 -15.30
C GLU A 340 -0.68 7.43 -16.11
N ALA A 341 -1.68 6.55 -16.12
CA ALA A 341 -2.95 6.81 -16.78
C ALA A 341 -3.67 8.02 -16.17
N TYR A 342 -3.64 8.18 -14.84
CA TYR A 342 -4.29 9.28 -14.15
C TYR A 342 -3.64 10.64 -14.42
N TYR A 343 -2.31 10.74 -14.41
CA TYR A 343 -1.58 11.96 -14.80
C TYR A 343 -1.80 12.29 -16.29
N GLY A 344 -1.86 11.28 -17.17
CA GLY A 344 -2.12 11.47 -18.59
C GLY A 344 -3.51 12.01 -18.92
N GLN A 345 -4.43 12.03 -17.95
CA GLN A 345 -5.78 12.56 -18.11
C GLN A 345 -5.91 14.03 -17.71
N ALA A 346 -4.89 14.66 -17.13
CA ALA A 346 -4.98 16.04 -16.69
C ALA A 346 -5.27 17.01 -17.86
N TRP A 347 -6.02 18.09 -17.62
CA TRP A 347 -6.35 19.08 -18.65
C TRP A 347 -5.13 19.77 -19.26
N CYS A 348 -3.97 19.71 -18.57
CA CYS A 348 -2.66 20.21 -19.00
C CYS A 348 -1.64 19.08 -19.20
N ALA A 349 -2.09 17.89 -19.62
CA ALA A 349 -1.25 16.70 -19.82
C ALA A 349 -0.05 16.94 -20.76
N GLU A 350 -0.09 17.97 -21.61
CA GLU A 350 0.97 18.38 -22.51
C GLU A 350 2.13 19.12 -21.82
N LYS A 351 1.95 19.63 -20.60
CA LYS A 351 3.03 20.37 -19.91
C LYS A 351 4.10 19.41 -19.38
N PRO A 352 5.36 19.87 -19.21
CA PRO A 352 6.49 19.00 -18.87
C PRO A 352 6.31 18.16 -17.60
N PHE A 353 5.69 18.73 -16.54
CA PHE A 353 5.41 18.01 -15.30
C PHE A 353 4.54 16.77 -15.53
N TRP A 354 3.52 16.90 -16.39
CA TRP A 354 2.53 15.86 -16.66
C TRP A 354 3.05 14.82 -17.63
N GLN A 355 3.69 15.24 -18.74
CA GLN A 355 4.28 14.33 -19.73
C GLN A 355 5.28 13.35 -19.09
N ALA A 356 6.15 13.85 -18.21
CA ALA A 356 7.15 13.02 -17.52
C ALA A 356 6.51 11.92 -16.65
N ARG A 357 5.30 12.15 -16.14
CA ARG A 357 4.59 11.22 -15.23
C ARG A 357 3.56 10.34 -15.93
N ALA A 358 3.05 10.78 -17.08
CA ALA A 358 2.15 10.00 -17.93
C ALA A 358 2.88 8.94 -18.78
N ARG A 359 4.19 9.09 -18.97
CA ARG A 359 5.05 8.16 -19.73
C ARG A 359 6.29 7.84 -18.92
N CYS A 360 6.11 7.19 -17.78
CA CYS A 360 7.25 6.78 -16.98
C CYS A 360 7.93 5.59 -17.67
N GLU A 361 9.06 5.83 -18.33
CA GLU A 361 9.91 4.72 -18.77
C GLU A 361 10.29 3.84 -17.58
N PRO A 362 10.41 2.51 -17.77
CA PRO A 362 10.98 1.63 -16.75
C PRO A 362 12.33 2.20 -16.29
N CYS A 363 12.66 2.07 -15.01
CA CYS A 363 13.94 2.52 -14.47
C CYS A 363 15.07 2.08 -15.42
N GLY A 364 15.86 3.05 -15.89
CA GLY A 364 16.71 2.91 -17.08
C GLY A 364 17.59 1.66 -17.15
N ASP A 365 17.82 1.25 -18.39
CA ASP A 365 18.76 0.20 -18.80
C ASP A 365 20.09 0.33 -18.06
N GLY A 366 20.35 -0.62 -17.17
CA GLY A 366 21.50 -0.59 -16.26
C GLY A 366 21.28 -1.32 -14.94
N ALA A 367 20.09 -1.88 -14.68
CA ALA A 367 19.85 -2.70 -13.51
C ALA A 367 20.46 -4.11 -13.65
N THR A 368 21.79 -4.20 -13.62
CA THR A 368 22.48 -5.37 -13.06
C THR A 368 22.37 -5.29 -11.53
N GLY A 369 21.14 -5.44 -11.04
CA GLY A 369 20.75 -5.36 -9.63
C GLY A 369 19.57 -6.29 -9.35
N PRO A 370 19.31 -6.64 -8.07
CA PRO A 370 18.63 -7.87 -7.65
C PRO A 370 17.24 -8.08 -8.26
N ASP A 371 16.89 -9.35 -8.45
CA ASP A 371 15.65 -9.97 -8.99
C ASP A 371 14.35 -9.14 -8.86
N LEU A 372 14.18 -8.40 -7.76
CA LEU A 372 13.00 -7.58 -7.47
C LEU A 372 12.73 -6.47 -8.50
N LEU A 373 13.76 -5.75 -8.96
CA LEU A 373 13.58 -4.66 -9.94
C LEU A 373 13.24 -5.19 -11.33
N ALA A 374 13.88 -6.29 -11.73
CA ALA A 374 13.55 -6.97 -12.98
C ALA A 374 12.09 -7.44 -12.95
N THR A 375 11.66 -8.06 -11.84
CA THR A 375 10.27 -8.48 -11.62
C THR A 375 9.30 -7.30 -11.68
N LEU A 376 9.66 -6.14 -11.09
CA LEU A 376 8.87 -4.91 -11.20
C LEU A 376 8.70 -4.45 -12.65
N SER A 377 9.78 -4.42 -13.43
CA SER A 377 9.74 -4.05 -14.84
C SER A 377 8.89 -5.01 -15.67
N THR A 378 9.00 -6.32 -15.44
CA THR A 378 8.15 -7.34 -16.07
C THR A 378 6.67 -7.14 -15.73
N GLU A 379 6.33 -6.90 -14.46
CA GLU A 379 4.95 -6.70 -14.05
C GLU A 379 4.37 -5.40 -14.62
N ARG A 380 5.16 -4.33 -14.70
CA ARG A 380 4.74 -3.08 -15.37
C ARG A 380 4.48 -3.30 -16.85
N ALA A 381 5.33 -4.05 -17.55
CA ALA A 381 5.13 -4.39 -18.95
C ALA A 381 3.85 -5.23 -19.16
N ARG A 382 3.59 -6.21 -18.28
CA ARG A 382 2.36 -7.00 -18.28
C ARG A 382 1.12 -6.10 -18.14
N LEU A 383 1.11 -5.21 -17.15
CA LEU A 383 -0.03 -4.31 -16.90
C LEU A 383 -0.24 -3.31 -18.04
N ALA A 384 0.84 -2.80 -18.65
CA ALA A 384 0.75 -1.92 -19.81
C ALA A 384 0.13 -2.62 -21.04
N ALA A 385 0.35 -3.93 -21.20
CA ALA A 385 -0.24 -4.74 -22.26
C ALA A 385 -1.66 -5.23 -21.94
N TYR A 386 -2.09 -5.19 -20.68
CA TYR A 386 -3.39 -5.69 -20.26
C TYR A 386 -4.53 -4.76 -20.72
N GLN A 387 -5.56 -5.37 -21.29
CA GLN A 387 -6.80 -4.70 -21.68
C GLN A 387 -7.97 -5.35 -20.94
N PRO A 388 -8.81 -4.59 -20.21
CA PRO A 388 -10.01 -5.13 -19.58
C PRO A 388 -10.90 -5.85 -20.62
N PRO A 389 -11.31 -7.11 -20.37
CA PRO A 389 -12.12 -7.84 -21.34
C PRO A 389 -13.53 -7.26 -21.45
N VAL A 390 -14.11 -7.32 -22.65
CA VAL A 390 -15.54 -7.09 -22.85
C VAL A 390 -16.31 -8.28 -22.28
N LEU A 391 -17.27 -8.01 -21.40
CA LEU A 391 -18.03 -9.07 -20.74
C LEU A 391 -19.02 -9.75 -21.71
N LYS A 392 -18.95 -11.08 -21.82
CA LYS A 392 -19.92 -11.90 -22.54
C LYS A 392 -21.30 -11.80 -21.84
N PRO A 393 -22.40 -11.61 -22.58
CA PRO A 393 -23.74 -11.59 -21.99
C PRO A 393 -24.11 -12.99 -21.48
N LEU A 394 -24.87 -13.04 -20.37
CA LEU A 394 -25.43 -14.31 -19.88
C LEU A 394 -26.47 -14.90 -20.83
N ALA A 395 -27.13 -14.08 -21.66
CA ALA A 395 -28.07 -14.56 -22.67
C ALA A 395 -27.40 -15.46 -23.74
N GLY A 396 -26.09 -15.30 -23.97
CA GLY A 396 -25.32 -16.16 -24.88
C GLY A 396 -24.88 -17.49 -24.26
N PHE A 397 -25.20 -17.74 -22.99
CA PHE A 397 -24.84 -18.96 -22.28
C PHE A 397 -25.84 -20.08 -22.61
N ASN A 398 -25.35 -21.16 -23.22
CA ASN A 398 -26.17 -22.36 -23.47
C ASN A 398 -25.89 -23.42 -22.39
N PRO A 399 -26.83 -23.69 -21.46
CA PRO A 399 -26.63 -24.67 -20.39
C PRO A 399 -26.56 -26.12 -20.87
N ALA A 400 -26.97 -26.41 -22.11
CA ALA A 400 -26.94 -27.76 -22.67
C ALA A 400 -25.55 -28.16 -23.19
N LEU A 401 -24.67 -27.19 -23.48
CA LEU A 401 -23.33 -27.47 -23.95
C LEU A 401 -22.37 -27.64 -22.76
N PRO A 402 -21.46 -28.63 -22.80
CA PRO A 402 -20.36 -28.72 -21.85
C PRO A 402 -19.50 -27.45 -21.85
N LEU A 403 -18.94 -27.11 -20.70
CA LEU A 403 -18.06 -25.98 -20.49
C LEU A 403 -16.65 -26.46 -20.15
N ARG A 404 -15.64 -25.75 -20.63
CA ARG A 404 -14.25 -25.91 -20.19
C ARG A 404 -13.57 -24.55 -20.07
N LEU A 405 -12.38 -24.53 -19.47
CA LEU A 405 -11.49 -23.37 -19.56
C LEU A 405 -11.18 -23.02 -21.01
N HIS A 406 -11.15 -21.72 -21.31
CA HIS A 406 -10.75 -21.20 -22.62
C HIS A 406 -9.35 -21.68 -23.01
N GLY A 407 -9.09 -21.85 -24.31
CA GLY A 407 -7.82 -22.40 -24.81
C GLY A 407 -6.55 -21.64 -24.39
N ASP A 408 -6.66 -20.33 -24.16
CA ASP A 408 -5.56 -19.49 -23.67
C ASP A 408 -5.39 -19.52 -22.14
N ALA A 409 -6.21 -20.30 -21.43
CA ALA A 409 -6.12 -20.42 -19.98
C ALA A 409 -4.95 -21.33 -19.60
N ALA A 410 -4.13 -20.86 -18.67
CA ALA A 410 -3.06 -21.63 -18.05
C ALA A 410 -3.36 -21.87 -16.58
N ILE A 411 -2.95 -23.03 -16.07
CA ILE A 411 -2.93 -23.30 -14.63
C ILE A 411 -1.50 -23.11 -14.16
N VAL A 412 -1.29 -22.10 -13.30
CA VAL A 412 0.03 -21.72 -12.79
C VAL A 412 0.08 -21.90 -11.27
N GLU A 413 1.26 -22.01 -10.69
CA GLU A 413 1.42 -22.09 -9.23
C GLU A 413 1.68 -20.71 -8.63
N LEU A 414 0.84 -20.30 -7.67
CA LEU A 414 0.89 -19.00 -7.01
C LEU A 414 1.04 -19.15 -5.49
N PRO A 415 1.90 -18.35 -4.83
CA PRO A 415 1.93 -18.26 -3.38
C PRO A 415 0.62 -17.66 -2.83
N CYS A 416 -0.04 -18.42 -1.98
CA CYS A 416 -1.38 -18.17 -1.45
C CYS A 416 -1.36 -18.24 0.07
N VAL A 417 -2.13 -17.39 0.74
CA VAL A 417 -2.29 -17.46 2.20
C VAL A 417 -3.43 -18.40 2.53
N VAL A 418 -3.15 -19.45 3.31
CA VAL A 418 -4.12 -20.38 3.87
C VAL A 418 -3.77 -20.55 5.35
N ASP A 419 -4.73 -20.32 6.24
CA ASP A 419 -4.55 -20.43 7.70
C ASP A 419 -3.28 -19.72 8.19
N ASP A 420 -3.11 -18.46 7.78
CA ASP A 420 -1.99 -17.59 8.18
C ASP A 420 -0.59 -18.02 7.74
N GLN A 421 -0.50 -19.02 6.86
CA GLN A 421 0.75 -19.44 6.23
C GLN A 421 0.68 -19.36 4.71
N VAL A 422 1.85 -19.24 4.09
CA VAL A 422 1.99 -19.23 2.63
C VAL A 422 2.16 -20.66 2.12
N PHE A 423 1.34 -21.04 1.15
CA PHE A 423 1.43 -22.31 0.41
C PHE A 423 1.41 -22.05 -1.09
N LEU A 424 1.95 -22.99 -1.88
CA LEU A 424 1.76 -22.98 -3.33
C LEU A 424 0.42 -23.63 -3.64
N HIS A 425 -0.39 -22.93 -4.41
CA HIS A 425 -1.64 -23.44 -4.93
C HIS A 425 -1.80 -23.08 -6.40
N SER A 426 -2.52 -23.93 -7.10
CA SER A 426 -2.89 -23.70 -8.50
C SER A 426 -3.81 -22.48 -8.63
N ALA A 427 -3.52 -21.66 -9.63
CA ALA A 427 -4.22 -20.43 -9.97
C ALA A 427 -4.51 -20.42 -11.46
N LEU A 428 -5.64 -19.82 -11.83
CA LEU A 428 -6.03 -19.60 -13.22
C LEU A 428 -5.33 -18.35 -13.74
N ASP A 429 -4.52 -18.48 -14.79
CA ASP A 429 -3.95 -17.35 -15.53
C ASP A 429 -4.55 -17.31 -16.93
N HIS A 430 -4.76 -16.10 -17.45
CA HIS A 430 -5.39 -15.87 -18.75
C HIS A 430 -5.13 -14.43 -19.20
N PRO A 431 -5.01 -14.13 -20.51
CA PRO A 431 -4.83 -12.75 -21.01
C PRO A 431 -5.94 -11.77 -20.58
N GLN A 432 -7.15 -12.28 -20.32
CA GLN A 432 -8.30 -11.49 -19.84
C GLN A 432 -8.32 -11.31 -18.30
N LEU A 433 -7.30 -11.80 -17.60
CA LEU A 433 -7.09 -11.59 -16.17
C LEU A 433 -5.94 -10.60 -15.96
N GLU A 434 -6.19 -9.55 -15.19
CA GLU A 434 -5.14 -8.60 -14.76
C GLU A 434 -3.99 -9.32 -14.03
N ARG A 435 -4.31 -10.40 -13.30
CA ARG A 435 -3.36 -11.26 -12.58
C ARG A 435 -3.88 -12.69 -12.44
N PRO A 436 -3.02 -13.69 -12.19
CA PRO A 436 -3.46 -15.04 -11.88
C PRO A 436 -4.41 -15.09 -10.68
N LEU A 437 -5.39 -15.98 -10.73
CA LEU A 437 -6.51 -16.04 -9.79
C LEU A 437 -6.57 -17.42 -9.10
N ALA A 438 -6.21 -17.46 -7.82
CA ALA A 438 -6.39 -18.63 -6.96
C ALA A 438 -7.68 -18.58 -6.12
N PHE A 439 -8.16 -17.37 -5.81
CA PHE A 439 -9.36 -17.13 -5.01
C PHE A 439 -10.28 -16.12 -5.69
N LEU A 440 -11.59 -16.34 -5.59
CA LEU A 440 -12.62 -15.42 -6.05
C LEU A 440 -13.73 -15.35 -5.01
N GLU A 441 -14.14 -14.15 -4.59
CA GLU A 441 -15.16 -13.95 -3.53
C GLU A 441 -14.86 -14.67 -2.20
N ASN A 442 -13.58 -14.70 -1.83
CA ASN A 442 -13.03 -15.44 -0.67
C ASN A 442 -13.17 -16.96 -0.77
N GLU A 443 -13.49 -17.51 -1.94
CA GLU A 443 -13.54 -18.95 -2.20
C GLU A 443 -12.32 -19.39 -3.01
N ALA A 444 -11.72 -20.51 -2.62
CA ALA A 444 -10.61 -21.11 -3.36
C ALA A 444 -11.13 -21.73 -4.68
N LEU A 445 -10.42 -21.45 -5.77
CA LEU A 445 -10.67 -22.12 -7.06
C LEU A 445 -9.92 -23.46 -7.16
N PHE A 446 -8.81 -23.60 -6.42
CA PHE A 446 -8.15 -24.88 -6.22
C PHE A 446 -8.93 -25.75 -5.22
N PRO A 447 -8.85 -27.09 -5.33
CA PRO A 447 -8.14 -27.87 -6.34
C PRO A 447 -8.92 -28.03 -7.67
N ASN A 448 -10.10 -27.41 -7.78
CA ASN A 448 -11.05 -27.66 -8.85
C ASN A 448 -10.61 -27.17 -10.24
N LEU A 449 -9.65 -26.23 -10.33
CA LEU A 449 -9.14 -25.69 -11.60
C LEU A 449 -8.67 -26.78 -12.58
N ALA A 450 -7.97 -27.81 -12.10
CA ALA A 450 -7.47 -28.88 -12.96
C ALA A 450 -8.60 -29.68 -13.64
N ARG A 451 -9.75 -29.80 -12.96
CA ARG A 451 -10.93 -30.48 -13.51
C ARG A 451 -11.65 -29.63 -14.55
N LEU A 452 -11.54 -28.30 -14.47
CA LEU A 452 -12.12 -27.37 -15.45
C LEU A 452 -11.39 -27.37 -16.81
N ALA A 453 -10.20 -27.99 -16.89
CA ALA A 453 -9.51 -28.18 -18.15
C ALA A 453 -10.24 -29.18 -19.07
N GLN A 454 -11.11 -30.03 -18.52
CA GLN A 454 -11.92 -30.97 -19.30
C GLN A 454 -13.35 -30.42 -19.49
N PRO A 455 -14.03 -30.73 -20.62
CA PRO A 455 -15.42 -30.36 -20.82
C PRO A 455 -16.35 -30.98 -19.76
N LEU A 456 -17.13 -30.15 -19.06
CA LEU A 456 -18.07 -30.55 -18.03
C LEU A 456 -19.46 -29.96 -18.30
N PRO A 457 -20.56 -30.74 -18.21
CA PRO A 457 -21.91 -30.18 -18.17
C PRO A 457 -22.04 -29.17 -17.03
N LEU A 458 -22.87 -28.14 -17.20
CA LEU A 458 -23.06 -27.09 -16.18
C LEU A 458 -23.41 -27.67 -14.79
N THR A 459 -24.26 -28.70 -14.74
CA THR A 459 -24.65 -29.33 -13.47
C THR A 459 -23.45 -29.94 -12.75
N GLN A 460 -22.54 -30.59 -13.48
CA GLN A 460 -21.31 -31.14 -12.90
C GLN A 460 -20.34 -30.05 -12.46
N LEU A 461 -20.20 -28.98 -13.26
CA LEU A 461 -19.41 -27.79 -12.89
C LEU A 461 -19.89 -27.20 -11.56
N LEU A 462 -21.20 -26.94 -11.44
CA LEU A 462 -21.77 -26.36 -10.24
C LEU A 462 -21.66 -27.29 -9.03
N ASN A 463 -21.89 -28.60 -9.20
CA ASN A 463 -21.73 -29.57 -8.13
C ASN A 463 -20.27 -29.67 -7.65
N MET A 464 -19.32 -29.63 -8.58
CA MET A 464 -17.90 -29.65 -8.26
C MET A 464 -17.48 -28.40 -7.47
N LEU A 465 -17.88 -27.20 -7.91
CA LEU A 465 -17.60 -25.97 -7.17
C LEU A 465 -18.30 -25.99 -5.81
N ALA A 466 -19.58 -26.38 -5.76
CA ALA A 466 -20.37 -26.45 -4.53
C ALA A 466 -19.84 -27.46 -3.50
N ALA A 467 -18.93 -28.37 -3.89
CA ALA A 467 -18.26 -29.27 -2.95
C ALA A 467 -17.31 -28.53 -2.00
N SER A 468 -16.82 -27.33 -2.38
CA SER A 468 -15.87 -26.54 -1.60
C SER A 468 -16.37 -25.13 -1.24
N MET A 469 -17.58 -24.74 -1.66
CA MET A 469 -18.14 -23.41 -1.39
C MET A 469 -19.68 -23.42 -1.41
N PRO A 470 -20.36 -22.40 -0.86
CA PRO A 470 -21.81 -22.29 -0.92
C PRO A 470 -22.35 -22.28 -2.37
N SER A 471 -23.46 -22.98 -2.64
CA SER A 471 -24.01 -23.15 -4.00
C SER A 471 -24.30 -21.83 -4.73
N HIS A 472 -24.75 -20.80 -4.01
CA HIS A 472 -24.98 -19.48 -4.59
C HIS A 472 -23.67 -18.81 -5.05
N LYS A 473 -22.54 -19.04 -4.36
CA LYS A 473 -21.22 -18.58 -4.80
C LYS A 473 -20.72 -19.38 -5.98
N ALA A 474 -20.91 -20.70 -5.98
CA ALA A 474 -20.57 -21.56 -7.12
C ALA A 474 -21.23 -21.05 -8.41
N GLN A 475 -22.52 -20.71 -8.37
CA GLN A 475 -23.24 -20.13 -9.51
C GLN A 475 -22.67 -18.78 -9.96
N ARG A 476 -22.39 -17.87 -9.00
CA ARG A 476 -21.79 -16.55 -9.28
C ARG A 476 -20.41 -16.67 -9.89
N ILE A 477 -19.57 -17.56 -9.37
CA ILE A 477 -18.22 -17.82 -9.88
C ILE A 477 -18.27 -18.40 -11.29
N ALA A 478 -19.13 -19.39 -11.54
CA ALA A 478 -19.31 -19.94 -12.89
C ALA A 478 -19.77 -18.86 -13.89
N ALA A 479 -20.75 -18.03 -13.50
CA ALA A 479 -21.21 -16.90 -14.30
C ALA A 479 -20.09 -15.88 -14.55
N TRP A 480 -19.28 -15.56 -13.53
CA TRP A 480 -18.18 -14.63 -13.64
C TRP A 480 -17.08 -15.13 -14.58
N LEU A 481 -16.71 -16.42 -14.49
CA LEU A 481 -15.74 -17.05 -15.38
C LEU A 481 -16.24 -17.02 -16.83
N TRP A 482 -17.52 -17.32 -17.06
CA TRP A 482 -18.14 -17.23 -18.38
C TRP A 482 -18.15 -15.79 -18.93
N GLN A 483 -18.68 -14.84 -18.16
CA GLN A 483 -18.79 -13.43 -18.57
C GLN A 483 -17.44 -12.86 -18.94
N ARG A 484 -16.36 -13.27 -18.27
CA ARG A 484 -15.01 -12.80 -18.59
C ARG A 484 -14.32 -13.54 -19.71
N GLY A 485 -14.99 -14.51 -20.34
CA GLY A 485 -14.43 -15.30 -21.43
C GLY A 485 -13.43 -16.38 -20.99
N LEU A 486 -13.36 -16.68 -19.70
CA LEU A 486 -12.47 -17.69 -19.13
C LEU A 486 -13.03 -19.11 -19.28
N LEU A 487 -14.34 -19.23 -19.53
CA LEU A 487 -15.00 -20.45 -19.97
C LEU A 487 -15.48 -20.31 -21.42
N GLU A 488 -15.49 -21.45 -22.10
CA GLU A 488 -16.07 -21.62 -23.43
C GLU A 488 -16.99 -22.85 -23.47
N SER A 489 -18.00 -22.78 -24.34
CA SER A 489 -18.87 -23.93 -24.64
C SER A 489 -18.20 -24.82 -25.68
N VAL A 490 -18.24 -26.12 -25.46
CA VAL A 490 -17.77 -27.13 -26.41
C VAL A 490 -18.97 -27.66 -27.19
N GLY A 491 -18.93 -27.50 -28.51
CA GLY A 491 -19.96 -27.97 -29.45
C GLY A 491 -19.62 -29.32 -30.06
#